data_AF-A0A292QRR3-F1
#
_entry.id   AF-A0A292QRR3-F1
#
_cell.length_a   1.000
_cell.length_b   1.000
_cell.length_c   1.000
_cell.angle_alpha   90.00
_cell.angle_beta   90.00
_cell.angle_gamma   90.00
#
_symmetry.space_group_name_H-M   'P 1'
#
loop_
_entity.id
_entity.type
_entity.pdbx_description
1 polymer ?
#
loop_
_entity_poly.entity_id
_entity_poly.type
_entity_poly.pdbx_seq_one_letter_code
_entity_poly.pdbx_strand_id
1 'polypeptide(L)'
;MVKAKKTKRESLSKKIRFEVFKRDKFTCVYCGRKAPDVILEVDHIEPVAKGGDNSITNLVTSCIDCNRGKRDIPLSVNETLEKQRIQLELLQEKREQLEMLFEWKKSLDELDEYESDLFIQYIEDKIQPYTLKKHFKTEILKLFEKYKQDEILDAINVAAKKYLKYDYEDKLKQDSVEEFLSKMGGVLVNKNLPPIKQKLAYIKGICRNRFGYWDNAKGSIILNNYVKALTDYGWSEDKILEDLEKEVIPVAKEAKHWTEWRNTLEGWTNSVNSWDKNEAQLENLSYEEIDSMVQDSYSELCLYFEFIKHSIHIFDEYDEKMYIQQIIEAISKYNKLQYEALCKNEDFSELKPNYLLFRNIGLFKFIKNIETALKYSFSNAIELYTEKIFNNELYFKNKRLAIDDFYTFLKMLDNKLNEYINNLE
;
A
#
# COMPACT_ATOMS: atom_id res chain seq x y z
N MET A 1 39.96 47.05 -42.86
CA MET A 1 39.56 47.47 -41.50
C MET A 1 38.04 47.49 -41.42
N VAL A 2 37.41 46.47 -40.82
CA VAL A 2 35.96 46.42 -40.59
C VAL A 2 35.70 46.90 -39.17
N LYS A 3 34.95 48.01 -39.02
CA LYS A 3 34.61 48.61 -37.71
C LYS A 3 33.60 47.72 -36.97
N ALA A 4 33.91 47.34 -35.73
CA ALA A 4 33.03 46.56 -34.86
C ALA A 4 31.72 47.32 -34.55
N LYS A 5 30.58 46.65 -34.72
CA LYS A 5 29.23 47.15 -34.41
C LYS A 5 29.07 47.23 -32.89
N LYS A 6 28.91 48.43 -32.32
CA LYS A 6 28.62 48.61 -30.88
C LYS A 6 27.17 48.18 -30.59
N THR A 7 26.99 47.02 -29.95
CA THR A 7 25.71 46.62 -29.36
C THR A 7 25.39 47.52 -28.15
N LYS A 8 24.15 48.02 -28.07
CA LYS A 8 23.68 48.93 -27.01
C LYS A 8 23.47 48.09 -25.74
N ARG A 9 24.23 48.36 -24.66
CA ARG A 9 24.12 47.59 -23.41
C ARG A 9 22.77 47.85 -22.74
N GLU A 10 21.97 46.80 -22.56
CA GLU A 10 20.75 46.85 -21.76
C GLU A 10 21.09 46.88 -20.27
N SER A 11 20.39 47.69 -19.48
CA SER A 11 20.64 47.80 -18.04
C SER A 11 19.98 46.66 -17.29
N LEU A 12 20.77 45.86 -16.55
CA LEU A 12 20.24 44.84 -15.65
C LEU A 12 19.29 45.44 -14.59
N SER A 13 18.15 44.79 -14.36
CA SER A 13 17.18 45.22 -13.35
C SER A 13 17.75 45.12 -11.93
N LYS A 14 17.23 45.94 -11.00
CA LYS A 14 17.66 45.91 -9.59
C LYS A 14 17.43 44.53 -8.93
N LYS A 15 16.36 43.83 -9.32
CA LYS A 15 16.03 42.49 -8.83
C LYS A 15 17.08 41.46 -9.23
N ILE A 16 17.45 41.42 -10.52
CA ILE A 16 18.48 40.49 -11.01
C ILE A 16 19.84 40.76 -10.36
N ARG A 17 20.22 42.04 -10.20
CA ARG A 17 21.46 42.40 -9.50
C ARG A 17 21.49 41.90 -8.06
N PHE A 18 20.38 42.04 -7.35
CA PHE A 18 20.27 41.57 -5.97
C PHE A 18 20.35 40.04 -5.87
N GLU A 19 19.70 39.31 -6.77
CA GLU A 19 19.78 37.84 -6.81
C GLU A 19 21.22 37.35 -7.08
N VAL A 20 21.96 38.00 -7.99
CA VAL A 20 23.37 37.68 -8.25
C VAL A 20 24.24 37.94 -7.00
N PHE A 21 24.06 39.08 -6.34
CA PHE A 21 24.79 39.38 -5.09
C PHE A 21 24.46 38.41 -3.97
N LYS A 22 23.19 38.03 -3.83
CA LYS A 22 22.75 37.06 -2.83
C LYS A 22 23.34 35.68 -3.10
N ARG A 23 23.34 35.22 -4.35
CA ARG A 23 23.96 33.96 -4.78
C ARG A 23 25.44 33.90 -4.39
N ASP A 24 26.18 34.97 -4.68
CA ASP A 24 27.63 35.04 -4.42
C ASP A 24 27.96 35.52 -3.01
N LYS A 25 26.97 35.55 -2.11
CA LYS A 25 27.11 35.94 -0.70
C LYS A 25 27.80 37.30 -0.52
N PHE A 26 27.47 38.25 -1.39
CA PHE A 26 28.05 39.61 -1.40
C PHE A 26 29.59 39.59 -1.38
N THR A 27 30.18 38.64 -2.12
CA THR A 27 31.62 38.42 -2.20
C THR A 27 32.06 38.56 -3.65
N CYS A 28 33.10 39.34 -3.91
CA CYS A 28 33.73 39.41 -5.22
C CYS A 28 34.31 38.03 -5.57
N VAL A 29 33.82 37.43 -6.65
CA VAL A 29 34.26 36.11 -7.11
C VAL A 29 35.74 36.10 -7.50
N TYR A 30 36.29 37.23 -7.92
CA TYR A 30 37.67 37.33 -8.40
C TYR A 30 38.72 37.44 -7.30
N CYS A 31 38.44 38.19 -6.23
CA CYS A 31 39.43 38.47 -5.19
C CYS A 31 38.97 38.11 -3.78
N GLY A 32 37.74 37.61 -3.60
CA GLY A 32 37.21 37.22 -2.30
C GLY A 32 36.86 38.38 -1.35
N ARG A 33 37.12 39.64 -1.74
CA ARG A 33 36.74 40.84 -0.96
C ARG A 33 35.22 40.98 -0.89
N LYS A 34 34.69 41.38 0.26
CA LYS A 34 33.24 41.46 0.54
C LYS A 34 32.79 42.91 0.75
N ALA A 35 31.50 43.17 0.59
CA ALA A 35 30.92 44.41 1.05
C ALA A 35 30.90 44.45 2.61
N PRO A 36 31.13 45.61 3.25
CA PRO A 36 31.26 46.96 2.67
C PRO A 36 32.69 47.37 2.29
N ASP A 37 33.70 46.53 2.52
CA ASP A 37 35.12 46.85 2.30
C ASP A 37 35.45 47.16 0.83
N VAL A 38 34.62 46.67 -0.10
CA VAL A 38 34.67 46.99 -1.52
C VAL A 38 33.28 47.26 -2.07
N ILE A 39 33.20 48.14 -3.08
CA ILE A 39 31.98 48.35 -3.85
C ILE A 39 31.83 47.19 -4.85
N LEU A 40 30.69 46.50 -4.79
CA LEU A 40 30.36 45.37 -5.66
C LEU A 40 29.48 45.80 -6.83
N GLU A 41 29.74 45.22 -8.00
CA GLU A 41 29.01 45.35 -9.25
C GLU A 41 28.72 43.95 -9.81
N VAL A 42 27.73 43.87 -10.71
CA VAL A 42 27.51 42.66 -11.50
C VAL A 42 28.34 42.75 -12.76
N ASP A 43 29.12 41.70 -13.02
CA ASP A 43 29.95 41.54 -14.20
C ASP A 43 29.47 40.33 -15.02
N HIS A 44 29.69 40.38 -16.33
CA HIS A 44 29.37 39.28 -17.25
C HIS A 44 30.60 38.38 -17.39
N ILE A 45 30.42 37.07 -17.22
CA ILE A 45 31.50 36.09 -17.42
C ILE A 45 31.98 36.19 -18.88
N GLU A 46 31.06 35.97 -19.83
CA GLU A 46 31.26 36.29 -21.26
C GLU A 46 30.84 37.74 -21.51
N PRO A 47 31.74 38.64 -21.94
CA PRO A 47 31.40 40.03 -22.19
C PRO A 47 30.29 40.18 -23.25
N VAL A 48 29.39 41.14 -23.05
CA VAL A 48 28.34 41.50 -24.04
C VAL A 48 28.94 41.81 -25.43
N ALA A 49 30.16 42.35 -25.48
CA ALA A 49 30.87 42.64 -26.73
C ALA A 49 31.25 41.37 -27.54
N LYS A 50 31.29 40.21 -26.88
CA LYS A 50 31.60 38.90 -27.43
C LYS A 50 30.39 37.96 -27.50
N GLY A 51 29.19 38.47 -27.19
CA GLY A 51 27.93 37.73 -27.34
C GLY A 51 27.32 37.20 -26.04
N GLY A 52 27.89 37.52 -24.87
CA GLY A 52 27.31 37.11 -23.58
C GLY A 52 25.94 37.74 -23.31
N ASP A 53 25.02 36.94 -22.75
CA ASP A 53 23.65 37.32 -22.43
C ASP A 53 23.47 37.80 -20.97
N ASN A 54 22.27 38.22 -20.61
CA ASN A 54 21.92 38.67 -19.25
C ASN A 54 21.35 37.52 -18.38
N SER A 55 21.58 36.26 -18.75
CA SER A 55 21.13 35.11 -17.96
C SER A 55 21.84 35.09 -16.60
N ILE A 56 21.17 34.60 -15.55
CA ILE A 56 21.77 34.54 -14.21
C ILE A 56 23.05 33.67 -14.18
N THR A 57 23.18 32.72 -15.10
CA THR A 57 24.35 31.84 -15.25
C THR A 57 25.55 32.54 -15.89
N ASN A 58 25.35 33.61 -16.67
CA ASN A 58 26.42 34.44 -17.25
C ASN A 58 26.79 35.68 -16.40
N LEU A 59 26.13 35.89 -15.25
CA LEU A 59 26.35 37.03 -14.37
C LEU A 59 27.05 36.62 -13.07
N VAL A 60 28.00 37.43 -12.58
CA VAL A 60 28.75 37.22 -11.33
C VAL A 60 28.95 38.52 -10.55
N THR A 61 29.19 38.38 -9.25
CA THR A 61 29.52 39.50 -8.36
C THR A 61 31.02 39.81 -8.43
N SER A 62 31.35 41.05 -8.76
CA SER A 62 32.74 41.56 -8.85
C SER A 62 32.90 42.85 -8.06
N CYS A 63 34.06 43.09 -7.46
CA CYS A 63 34.39 44.44 -7.00
C CYS A 63 34.75 45.35 -8.20
N ILE A 64 34.61 46.67 -8.00
CA ILE A 64 34.95 47.67 -9.03
C ILE A 64 36.38 47.48 -9.57
N ASP A 65 37.36 47.24 -8.70
CA ASP A 65 38.77 47.10 -9.09
C ASP A 65 38.97 45.92 -10.05
N CYS A 66 38.40 44.75 -9.71
CA CYS A 66 38.51 43.54 -10.54
C CYS A 66 37.71 43.68 -11.85
N ASN A 67 36.51 44.28 -11.78
CA ASN A 67 35.66 44.49 -12.96
C ASN A 67 36.37 45.40 -13.99
N ARG A 68 36.96 46.50 -13.52
CA ARG A 68 37.74 47.43 -14.36
C ARG A 68 39.04 46.83 -14.87
N GLY A 69 39.66 45.94 -14.11
CA GLY A 69 40.84 45.19 -14.51
C GLY A 69 40.56 44.20 -15.65
N LYS A 70 39.41 43.51 -15.63
CA LYS A 70 39.01 42.50 -16.62
C LYS A 70 38.72 43.07 -18.01
N ARG A 71 38.07 44.23 -18.10
CA ARG A 71 37.63 44.84 -19.38
C ARG A 71 36.80 43.84 -20.24
N ASP A 72 37.21 43.57 -21.47
CA ASP A 72 36.55 42.66 -22.42
C ASP A 72 37.25 41.28 -22.54
N ILE A 73 38.06 40.94 -21.54
CA ILE A 73 38.71 39.63 -21.45
C ILE A 73 37.70 38.65 -20.85
N PRO A 74 37.31 37.58 -21.56
CA PRO A 74 36.46 36.53 -21.01
C PRO A 74 37.21 35.82 -19.90
N LEU A 75 36.49 35.40 -18.86
CA LEU A 75 37.12 34.69 -17.77
C LEU A 75 37.60 33.33 -18.26
N SER A 76 38.87 32.97 -18.01
CA SER A 76 39.23 31.55 -18.04
C SER A 76 38.49 30.89 -16.89
N VAL A 77 37.53 30.03 -17.22
CA VAL A 77 36.60 29.42 -16.26
C VAL A 77 37.39 28.75 -15.15
N ASN A 78 37.35 29.34 -13.94
CA ASN A 78 37.82 28.65 -12.74
C ASN A 78 36.77 27.56 -12.41
N GLU A 79 37.21 26.35 -12.08
CA GLU A 79 36.35 25.19 -11.74
C GLU A 79 35.19 25.53 -10.78
N THR A 80 35.40 26.51 -9.90
CA THR A 80 34.37 26.99 -8.95
C THR A 80 33.14 27.60 -9.63
N LEU A 81 33.33 28.34 -10.74
CA LEU A 81 32.23 28.98 -11.47
C LEU A 81 31.43 27.96 -12.29
N GLU A 82 32.09 26.98 -12.87
CA GLU A 82 31.42 25.92 -13.62
C GLU A 82 30.53 25.06 -12.70
N LYS A 83 31.03 24.73 -11.49
CA LYS A 83 30.24 24.04 -10.47
C LYS A 83 28.99 24.82 -10.06
N GLN A 84 29.07 26.14 -9.94
CA GLN A 84 27.92 26.99 -9.62
C GLN A 84 26.89 27.04 -10.75
N ARG A 85 27.34 27.04 -12.02
CA ARG A 85 26.44 27.00 -13.19
C ARG A 85 25.70 25.68 -13.28
N ILE A 86 26.41 24.56 -13.18
CA ILE A 86 25.81 23.22 -13.16
C ILE A 86 24.80 23.10 -12.01
N GLN A 87 25.11 23.63 -10.83
CA GLN A 87 24.19 23.63 -9.70
C GLN A 87 22.91 24.45 -9.98
N LEU A 88 23.02 25.59 -10.68
CA LEU A 88 21.86 26.41 -11.04
C LEU A 88 20.99 25.74 -12.11
N GLU A 89 21.61 25.11 -13.11
CA GLU A 89 20.91 24.33 -14.13
C GLU A 89 20.15 23.16 -13.51
N LEU A 90 20.80 22.39 -12.63
CA LEU A 90 20.15 21.33 -11.85
C LEU A 90 18.99 21.85 -10.98
N LEU A 91 19.15 23.01 -10.37
CA LEU A 91 18.06 23.62 -9.58
C LEU A 91 16.89 24.08 -10.45
N GLN A 92 17.17 24.55 -11.66
CA GLN A 92 16.15 24.94 -12.63
C GLN A 92 15.40 23.71 -13.14
N GLU A 93 16.10 22.66 -13.56
CA GLU A 93 15.49 21.38 -13.98
C GLU A 93 14.60 20.81 -12.87
N LYS A 94 15.10 20.80 -11.63
CA LYS A 94 14.32 20.34 -10.47
C LYS A 94 13.05 21.17 -10.28
N ARG A 95 13.11 22.48 -10.53
CA ARG A 95 11.93 23.35 -10.43
C ARG A 95 10.91 23.02 -11.54
N GLU A 96 11.37 22.85 -12.77
CA GLU A 96 10.51 22.48 -13.90
C GLU A 96 9.81 21.14 -13.66
N GLN A 97 10.54 20.14 -13.13
CA GLN A 97 9.96 18.86 -12.73
C GLN A 97 8.87 19.01 -11.65
N LEU A 98 9.07 19.88 -10.66
CA LEU A 98 8.07 20.14 -9.62
C LEU A 98 6.83 20.84 -10.17
N GLU A 99 7.00 21.79 -11.10
CA GLU A 99 5.89 22.47 -11.77
C GLU A 99 5.05 21.46 -12.58
N MET A 100 5.69 20.58 -13.37
CA MET A 100 5.01 19.50 -14.08
C MET A 100 4.24 18.55 -13.16
N LEU A 101 4.84 18.16 -12.02
CA LEU A 101 4.19 17.29 -11.05
C LEU A 101 2.95 17.95 -10.42
N PHE A 102 3.02 19.25 -10.16
CA PHE A 102 1.90 20.00 -9.59
C PHE A 102 0.76 20.16 -10.61
N GLU A 103 1.06 20.44 -11.86
CA GLU A 103 0.07 20.49 -12.95
C GLU A 103 -0.61 19.14 -13.15
N TRP A 104 0.17 18.05 -13.18
CA TRP A 104 -0.37 16.69 -13.28
C TRP A 104 -1.31 16.37 -12.13
N LYS A 105 -0.91 16.69 -10.88
CA LYS A 105 -1.76 16.48 -9.71
C LYS A 105 -3.07 17.28 -9.80
N LYS A 106 -3.02 18.53 -10.25
CA LYS A 106 -4.23 19.34 -10.47
C LYS A 106 -5.16 18.71 -11.50
N SER A 107 -4.61 18.17 -12.59
CA SER A 107 -5.40 17.46 -13.60
C SER A 107 -6.03 16.17 -13.06
N LEU A 108 -5.38 15.46 -12.14
CA LEU A 108 -6.00 14.31 -11.46
C LEU A 108 -7.16 14.75 -10.58
N ASP A 109 -6.99 15.80 -9.77
CA ASP A 109 -8.06 16.33 -8.92
C ASP A 109 -9.28 16.78 -9.77
N GLU A 110 -9.05 17.40 -10.93
CA GLU A 110 -10.09 17.79 -11.89
C GLU A 110 -10.84 16.57 -12.49
N LEU A 111 -10.13 15.46 -12.72
CA LEU A 111 -10.73 14.21 -13.21
C LEU A 111 -11.60 13.55 -12.12
N ASP A 112 -11.13 13.54 -10.88
CA ASP A 112 -11.87 12.98 -9.73
C ASP A 112 -13.17 13.77 -9.47
N GLU A 113 -13.13 15.10 -9.61
CA GLU A 113 -14.32 15.96 -9.54
C GLU A 113 -15.32 15.65 -10.66
N TYR A 114 -14.83 15.49 -11.89
CA TYR A 114 -15.68 15.14 -13.04
C TYR A 114 -16.35 13.77 -12.88
N GLU A 115 -15.59 12.77 -12.44
CA GLU A 115 -16.11 11.43 -12.18
C GLU A 115 -17.19 11.44 -11.08
N SER A 116 -16.94 12.18 -10.01
CA SER A 116 -17.90 12.37 -8.92
C SER A 116 -19.22 12.96 -9.42
N ASP A 117 -19.17 13.98 -10.29
CA ASP A 117 -20.36 14.58 -10.87
C ASP A 117 -21.12 13.63 -11.80
N LEU A 118 -20.42 12.78 -12.57
CA LEU A 118 -21.06 11.74 -13.39
C LEU A 118 -21.85 10.74 -12.53
N PHE A 119 -21.30 10.30 -11.40
CA PHE A 119 -22.03 9.39 -10.51
C PHE A 119 -23.23 10.05 -9.85
N ILE A 120 -23.12 11.33 -9.46
CA ILE A 120 -24.24 12.08 -8.89
C ILE A 120 -25.34 12.23 -9.93
N GLN A 121 -24.99 12.58 -11.17
CA GLN A 121 -25.94 12.66 -12.27
C GLN A 121 -26.64 11.31 -12.51
N TYR A 122 -25.88 10.21 -12.53
CA TYR A 122 -26.44 8.85 -12.70
C TYR A 122 -27.44 8.48 -11.60
N ILE A 123 -27.25 8.96 -10.37
CA ILE A 123 -28.21 8.79 -9.28
C ILE A 123 -29.43 9.68 -9.48
N GLU A 124 -29.24 10.95 -9.84
CA GLU A 124 -30.33 11.91 -10.09
C GLU A 124 -31.25 11.47 -11.23
N ASP A 125 -30.71 10.86 -12.27
CA ASP A 125 -31.49 10.30 -13.37
C ASP A 125 -32.45 9.18 -12.91
N LYS A 126 -32.06 8.41 -11.88
CA LYS A 126 -32.89 7.32 -11.33
C LYS A 126 -33.98 7.80 -10.38
N ILE A 127 -33.86 9.01 -9.84
CA ILE A 127 -34.78 9.54 -8.83
C ILE A 127 -35.67 10.66 -9.37
N GLN A 128 -35.69 10.91 -10.68
CA GLN A 128 -36.57 11.92 -11.28
C GLN A 128 -38.03 11.73 -10.84
N PRO A 129 -38.77 12.82 -10.53
CA PRO A 129 -38.39 14.23 -10.64
C PRO A 129 -37.70 14.81 -9.38
N TYR A 130 -37.25 13.97 -8.45
CA TYR A 130 -36.58 14.41 -7.23
C TYR A 130 -35.10 14.72 -7.49
N THR A 131 -34.52 15.57 -6.63
CA THR A 131 -33.11 15.99 -6.72
C THR A 131 -32.36 15.57 -5.46
N LEU A 132 -31.05 15.36 -5.58
CA LEU A 132 -30.23 14.89 -4.47
C LEU A 132 -30.03 16.01 -3.43
N LYS A 133 -30.45 15.77 -2.18
CA LYS A 133 -30.23 16.73 -1.08
C LYS A 133 -28.74 16.79 -0.73
N LYS A 134 -28.27 17.97 -0.30
CA LYS A 134 -26.84 18.23 0.01
C LYS A 134 -26.19 17.20 0.96
N HIS A 135 -26.89 16.78 2.01
CA HIS A 135 -26.35 15.82 2.97
C HIS A 135 -26.09 14.44 2.34
N PHE A 136 -27.02 13.94 1.51
CA PHE A 136 -26.83 12.70 0.76
C PHE A 136 -25.67 12.82 -0.22
N LYS A 137 -25.54 13.95 -0.94
CA LYS A 137 -24.38 14.20 -1.83
C LYS A 137 -23.06 14.04 -1.06
N THR A 138 -22.92 14.65 0.12
CA THR A 138 -21.70 14.52 0.92
C THR A 138 -21.43 13.10 1.41
N GLU A 139 -22.45 12.34 1.82
CA GLU A 139 -22.27 10.95 2.26
C GLU A 139 -21.87 10.03 1.10
N ILE A 140 -22.47 10.23 -0.07
CA ILE A 140 -22.23 9.44 -1.27
C ILE A 140 -20.82 9.68 -1.81
N LEU A 141 -20.36 10.94 -1.87
CA LEU A 141 -19.00 11.27 -2.32
C LEU A 141 -17.91 10.59 -1.45
N LYS A 142 -18.10 10.55 -0.12
CA LYS A 142 -17.19 9.84 0.80
C LYS A 142 -17.12 8.34 0.55
N LEU A 143 -18.15 7.75 -0.07
CA LEU A 143 -18.13 6.36 -0.47
C LEU A 143 -17.39 6.21 -1.80
N PHE A 144 -17.58 7.13 -2.74
CA PHE A 144 -16.92 7.06 -4.05
C PHE A 144 -15.40 7.17 -3.97
N GLU A 145 -14.87 7.93 -3.01
CA GLU A 145 -13.43 7.95 -2.70
C GLU A 145 -12.85 6.59 -2.24
N LYS A 146 -13.69 5.62 -1.85
CA LYS A 146 -13.26 4.37 -1.20
C LYS A 146 -13.49 3.11 -2.02
N TYR A 147 -14.29 3.17 -3.07
CA TYR A 147 -14.74 2.00 -3.83
C TYR A 147 -14.47 2.20 -5.31
N LYS A 148 -14.36 1.09 -6.06
CA LYS A 148 -14.14 1.15 -7.50
C LYS A 148 -15.41 1.56 -8.25
N GLN A 149 -15.23 2.07 -9.46
CA GLN A 149 -16.29 2.58 -10.34
C GLN A 149 -17.39 1.54 -10.59
N ASP A 150 -17.01 0.32 -10.93
CA ASP A 150 -17.92 -0.79 -11.21
C ASP A 150 -18.73 -1.19 -9.97
N GLU A 151 -18.08 -1.27 -8.80
CA GLU A 151 -18.72 -1.57 -7.52
C GLU A 151 -19.80 -0.53 -7.16
N ILE A 152 -19.50 0.75 -7.39
CA ILE A 152 -20.41 1.88 -7.16
C ILE A 152 -21.65 1.75 -8.07
N LEU A 153 -21.45 1.60 -9.37
CA LEU A 153 -22.54 1.48 -10.35
C LEU A 153 -23.45 0.29 -10.04
N ASP A 154 -22.84 -0.86 -9.71
CA ASP A 154 -23.56 -2.07 -9.33
C ASP A 154 -24.34 -1.91 -8.03
N ALA A 155 -23.79 -1.20 -7.04
CA ALA A 155 -24.50 -0.92 -5.80
C ALA A 155 -25.69 0.02 -6.03
N ILE A 156 -25.53 1.06 -6.85
CA ILE A 156 -26.60 1.98 -7.23
C ILE A 156 -27.73 1.20 -7.92
N ASN A 157 -27.40 0.34 -8.89
CA ASN A 157 -28.39 -0.44 -9.63
C ASN A 157 -29.15 -1.43 -8.74
N VAL A 158 -28.43 -2.16 -7.88
CA VAL A 158 -29.06 -3.11 -6.95
C VAL A 158 -29.94 -2.40 -5.93
N ALA A 159 -29.49 -1.27 -5.38
CA ALA A 159 -30.28 -0.49 -4.45
C ALA A 159 -31.53 0.09 -5.12
N ALA A 160 -31.39 0.65 -6.33
CA ALA A 160 -32.51 1.23 -7.07
C ALA A 160 -33.60 0.19 -7.34
N LYS A 161 -33.22 -0.99 -7.86
CA LYS A 161 -34.14 -2.10 -8.12
C LYS A 161 -34.88 -2.58 -6.88
N LYS A 162 -34.23 -2.51 -5.71
CA LYS A 162 -34.77 -3.04 -4.45
C LYS A 162 -35.65 -2.04 -3.70
N TYR A 163 -35.30 -0.76 -3.72
CA TYR A 163 -35.87 0.23 -2.82
C TYR A 163 -36.77 1.27 -3.51
N LEU A 164 -36.55 1.59 -4.79
CA LEU A 164 -37.42 2.53 -5.50
C LEU A 164 -38.78 1.88 -5.78
N LYS A 165 -39.86 2.58 -5.43
CA LYS A 165 -41.23 2.11 -5.56
C LYS A 165 -42.09 3.16 -6.27
N TYR A 166 -42.93 2.68 -7.17
CA TYR A 166 -43.85 3.50 -7.94
C TYR A 166 -45.27 3.35 -7.39
N ASP A 167 -46.10 4.37 -7.55
CA ASP A 167 -47.53 4.30 -7.27
C ASP A 167 -48.32 3.71 -8.45
N TYR A 168 -49.64 3.75 -8.36
CA TYR A 168 -50.53 3.22 -9.39
C TYR A 168 -50.58 4.07 -10.67
N GLU A 169 -50.00 5.27 -10.66
CA GLU A 169 -49.87 6.17 -11.80
C GLU A 169 -48.42 6.18 -12.36
N ASP A 170 -47.62 5.17 -12.00
CA ASP A 170 -46.19 5.07 -12.33
C ASP A 170 -45.33 6.25 -11.84
N LYS A 171 -45.80 6.98 -10.82
CA LYS A 171 -45.01 8.05 -10.19
C LYS A 171 -44.15 7.50 -9.08
N LEU A 172 -42.88 7.91 -9.08
CA LEU A 172 -41.92 7.51 -8.06
C LEU A 172 -42.32 8.07 -6.70
N LYS A 173 -42.34 7.23 -5.66
CA LYS A 173 -42.72 7.65 -4.30
C LYS A 173 -41.53 8.28 -3.57
N GLN A 174 -41.71 9.48 -3.02
CA GLN A 174 -40.68 10.21 -2.28
C GLN A 174 -40.05 9.37 -1.14
N ASP A 175 -40.86 8.71 -0.32
CA ASP A 175 -40.36 7.89 0.80
C ASP A 175 -39.44 6.76 0.33
N SER A 176 -39.70 6.21 -0.87
CA SER A 176 -38.89 5.16 -1.48
C SER A 176 -37.55 5.70 -2.01
N VAL A 177 -37.50 6.97 -2.41
CA VAL A 177 -36.27 7.67 -2.80
C VAL A 177 -35.38 7.88 -1.59
N GLU A 178 -35.94 8.35 -0.48
CA GLU A 178 -35.17 8.53 0.76
C GLU A 178 -34.66 7.18 1.29
N GLU A 179 -35.48 6.12 1.21
CA GLU A 179 -35.04 4.77 1.54
C GLU A 179 -33.91 4.29 0.61
N PHE A 180 -34.02 4.48 -0.70
CA PHE A 180 -32.97 4.16 -1.66
C PHE A 180 -31.65 4.86 -1.34
N LEU A 181 -31.67 6.18 -1.14
CA LEU A 181 -30.47 6.98 -0.85
C LEU A 181 -29.83 6.57 0.48
N SER A 182 -30.63 6.31 1.51
CA SER A 182 -30.14 5.85 2.82
C SER A 182 -29.57 4.43 2.79
N LYS A 183 -30.11 3.54 1.96
CA LYS A 183 -29.70 2.13 1.89
C LYS A 183 -28.59 1.86 0.89
N MET A 184 -28.39 2.71 -0.12
CA MET A 184 -27.37 2.54 -1.16
C MET A 184 -25.97 2.35 -0.57
N GLY A 185 -25.55 3.21 0.36
CA GLY A 185 -24.24 3.07 1.00
C GLY A 185 -24.09 1.76 1.77
N GLY A 186 -25.17 1.29 2.40
CA GLY A 186 -25.19 -0.03 3.05
C GLY A 186 -25.06 -1.19 2.07
N VAL A 187 -25.65 -1.08 0.87
CA VAL A 187 -25.51 -2.08 -0.20
C VAL A 187 -24.06 -2.14 -0.69
N LEU A 188 -23.44 -0.98 -0.94
CA LEU A 188 -22.06 -0.88 -1.40
C LEU A 188 -21.07 -1.46 -0.37
N VAL A 189 -21.19 -1.03 0.90
CA VAL A 189 -20.36 -1.56 1.99
C VAL A 189 -20.56 -3.08 2.11
N ASN A 190 -21.81 -3.56 2.12
CA ASN A 190 -22.07 -4.98 2.35
C ASN A 190 -21.58 -5.87 1.19
N LYS A 191 -21.71 -5.44 -0.07
CA LYS A 191 -21.20 -6.22 -1.22
C LYS A 191 -19.69 -6.44 -1.15
N ASN A 192 -18.97 -5.47 -0.61
CA ASN A 192 -17.51 -5.49 -0.50
C ASN A 192 -17.00 -6.08 0.83
N LEU A 193 -17.88 -6.62 1.68
CA LEU A 193 -17.47 -7.37 2.88
C LEU A 193 -17.15 -8.83 2.54
N PRO A 194 -16.26 -9.50 3.30
CA PRO A 194 -16.07 -10.94 3.19
C PRO A 194 -17.38 -11.72 3.37
N PRO A 195 -17.58 -12.88 2.70
CA PRO A 195 -18.84 -13.62 2.68
C PRO A 195 -19.45 -13.85 4.08
N ILE A 196 -18.64 -14.29 5.04
CA ILE A 196 -19.08 -14.49 6.43
C ILE A 196 -19.60 -13.17 7.01
N LYS A 197 -18.89 -12.07 6.82
CA LYS A 197 -19.31 -10.75 7.33
C LYS A 197 -20.60 -10.27 6.69
N GLN A 198 -20.85 -10.58 5.41
CA GLN A 198 -22.13 -10.32 4.75
C GLN A 198 -23.27 -11.10 5.42
N LYS A 199 -23.08 -12.40 5.68
CA LYS A 199 -24.07 -13.24 6.38
C LYS A 199 -24.33 -12.73 7.80
N LEU A 200 -23.29 -12.37 8.55
CA LEU A 200 -23.44 -11.79 9.89
C LEU A 200 -24.22 -10.47 9.85
N ALA A 201 -23.96 -9.60 8.87
CA ALA A 201 -24.70 -8.37 8.69
C ALA A 201 -26.19 -8.64 8.39
N TYR A 202 -26.49 -9.65 7.57
CA TYR A 202 -27.84 -10.09 7.28
C TYR A 202 -28.56 -10.63 8.53
N ILE A 203 -27.93 -11.53 9.30
CA ILE A 203 -28.47 -12.07 10.55
C ILE A 203 -28.78 -10.94 11.54
N LYS A 204 -27.86 -10.00 11.75
CA LYS A 204 -28.10 -8.81 12.59
C LYS A 204 -29.29 -7.99 12.10
N GLY A 205 -29.45 -7.87 10.78
CA GLY A 205 -30.61 -7.22 10.17
C GLY A 205 -31.93 -7.89 10.54
N ILE A 206 -31.99 -9.24 10.51
CA ILE A 206 -33.15 -10.02 10.95
C ILE A 206 -33.46 -9.72 12.42
N CYS A 207 -32.47 -9.89 13.29
CA CYS A 207 -32.67 -9.75 14.73
C CYS A 207 -33.09 -8.33 15.12
N ARG A 208 -32.46 -7.29 14.56
CA ARG A 208 -32.81 -5.89 14.80
C ARG A 208 -34.25 -5.56 14.42
N ASN A 209 -34.75 -6.15 13.34
CA ASN A 209 -36.10 -5.89 12.85
C ASN A 209 -37.17 -6.71 13.59
N ARG A 210 -36.81 -7.87 14.15
CA ARG A 210 -37.77 -8.77 14.82
C ARG A 210 -37.86 -8.57 16.32
N PHE A 211 -36.74 -8.36 17.01
CA PHE A 211 -36.74 -8.33 18.47
C PHE A 211 -37.14 -6.94 18.99
N GLY A 212 -38.01 -6.89 19.99
CA GLY A 212 -38.42 -5.63 20.63
C GLY A 212 -37.27 -4.87 21.32
N TYR A 213 -36.18 -5.57 21.64
CA TYR A 213 -34.92 -4.99 22.11
C TYR A 213 -33.75 -5.62 21.34
N TRP A 214 -32.80 -4.81 20.89
CA TRP A 214 -31.60 -5.27 20.19
C TRP A 214 -30.39 -4.38 20.52
N ASP A 215 -29.30 -5.00 20.96
CA ASP A 215 -28.00 -4.33 21.18
C ASP A 215 -27.06 -4.66 20.01
N ASN A 216 -26.77 -3.65 19.16
CA ASN A 216 -25.94 -3.82 17.97
C ASN A 216 -24.50 -4.26 18.29
N ALA A 217 -23.93 -3.76 19.39
CA ALA A 217 -22.56 -4.07 19.76
C ALA A 217 -22.48 -5.50 20.29
N LYS A 218 -23.33 -5.86 21.25
CA LYS A 218 -23.36 -7.21 21.81
C LYS A 218 -23.74 -8.25 20.76
N GLY A 219 -24.72 -7.95 19.90
CA GLY A 219 -25.13 -8.87 18.84
C GLY A 219 -23.99 -9.15 17.85
N SER A 220 -23.18 -8.13 17.57
CA SER A 220 -21.96 -8.32 16.78
C SER A 220 -20.92 -9.16 17.52
N ILE A 221 -20.70 -8.94 18.81
CA ILE A 221 -19.73 -9.72 19.60
C ILE A 221 -20.13 -11.20 19.64
N ILE A 222 -21.40 -11.50 19.92
CA ILE A 222 -21.90 -12.89 20.03
C ILE A 222 -21.68 -13.66 18.73
N LEU A 223 -22.09 -13.08 17.59
CA LEU A 223 -21.92 -13.71 16.28
C LEU A 223 -20.45 -13.90 15.90
N ASN A 224 -19.60 -12.90 16.17
CA ASN A 224 -18.17 -13.03 15.88
C ASN A 224 -17.49 -14.06 16.80
N ASN A 225 -17.93 -14.17 18.06
CA ASN A 225 -17.42 -15.18 18.98
C ASN A 225 -17.79 -16.60 18.52
N TYR A 226 -19.01 -16.78 18.03
CA TYR A 226 -19.45 -18.07 17.49
C TYR A 226 -18.64 -18.47 16.26
N VAL A 227 -18.52 -17.58 15.27
CA VAL A 227 -17.69 -17.80 14.07
C VAL A 227 -16.24 -18.06 14.46
N LYS A 228 -15.70 -17.31 15.42
CA LYS A 228 -14.34 -17.51 15.93
C LYS A 228 -14.18 -18.89 16.55
N ALA A 229 -15.13 -19.34 17.39
CA ALA A 229 -15.08 -20.67 17.98
C ALA A 229 -15.07 -21.78 16.90
N LEU A 230 -15.88 -21.65 15.85
CA LEU A 230 -15.88 -22.58 14.71
C LEU A 230 -14.55 -22.54 13.93
N THR A 231 -14.00 -21.34 13.72
CA THR A 231 -12.71 -21.13 13.04
C THR A 231 -11.55 -21.70 13.86
N ASP A 232 -11.54 -21.48 15.18
CA ASP A 232 -10.54 -22.00 16.11
C ASP A 232 -10.67 -23.53 16.27
N TYR A 233 -11.90 -24.05 16.08
CA TYR A 233 -12.16 -25.47 15.89
C TYR A 233 -11.83 -25.93 14.46
N GLY A 234 -11.31 -25.12 13.56
CA GLY A 234 -10.79 -25.55 12.26
C GLY A 234 -11.83 -25.81 11.17
N TRP A 235 -13.04 -25.24 11.26
CA TRP A 235 -13.98 -25.28 10.13
C TRP A 235 -13.54 -24.37 8.98
N SER A 236 -13.76 -24.83 7.75
CA SER A 236 -13.57 -24.03 6.53
C SER A 236 -14.61 -22.91 6.41
N GLU A 237 -14.31 -21.89 5.60
CA GLU A 237 -15.24 -20.77 5.38
C GLU A 237 -16.59 -21.24 4.82
N ASP A 238 -16.59 -22.17 3.86
CA ASP A 238 -17.82 -22.71 3.26
C ASP A 238 -18.70 -23.44 4.28
N LYS A 239 -18.09 -24.25 5.16
CA LYS A 239 -18.81 -24.96 6.22
C LYS A 239 -19.42 -23.98 7.23
N ILE A 240 -18.69 -22.93 7.59
CA ILE A 240 -19.21 -21.86 8.46
C ILE A 240 -20.37 -21.14 7.75
N LEU A 241 -20.25 -20.81 6.47
CA LEU A 241 -21.33 -20.16 5.71
C LEU A 241 -22.59 -21.03 5.64
N GLU A 242 -22.42 -22.34 5.45
CA GLU A 242 -23.52 -23.30 5.44
C GLU A 242 -24.23 -23.37 6.80
N ASP A 243 -23.48 -23.43 7.90
CA ASP A 243 -24.02 -23.42 9.26
C ASP A 243 -24.73 -22.10 9.60
N LEU A 244 -24.14 -20.97 9.23
CA LEU A 244 -24.79 -19.67 9.37
C LEU A 244 -26.13 -19.62 8.62
N GLU A 245 -26.21 -20.25 7.44
CA GLU A 245 -27.42 -20.31 6.63
C GLU A 245 -28.48 -21.27 7.19
N LYS A 246 -28.06 -22.48 7.58
CA LYS A 246 -28.96 -23.58 7.95
C LYS A 246 -29.34 -23.62 9.42
N GLU A 247 -28.51 -23.05 10.30
CA GLU A 247 -28.73 -23.11 11.75
C GLU A 247 -28.96 -21.71 12.34
N VAL A 248 -28.03 -20.78 12.12
CA VAL A 248 -28.08 -19.47 12.78
C VAL A 248 -29.21 -18.58 12.25
N ILE A 249 -29.45 -18.57 10.94
CA ILE A 249 -30.56 -17.80 10.34
C ILE A 249 -31.94 -18.29 10.83
N PRO A 250 -32.25 -19.60 10.84
CA PRO A 250 -33.48 -20.10 11.45
C PRO A 250 -33.65 -19.68 12.91
N VAL A 251 -32.60 -19.80 13.74
CA VAL A 251 -32.67 -19.34 15.14
C VAL A 251 -32.95 -17.84 15.23
N ALA A 252 -32.35 -17.01 14.38
CA ALA A 252 -32.66 -15.59 14.30
C ALA A 252 -34.11 -15.28 13.86
N LYS A 253 -34.73 -16.17 13.07
CA LYS A 253 -36.13 -16.06 12.60
C LYS A 253 -37.16 -16.66 13.55
N GLU A 254 -36.77 -17.58 14.42
CA GLU A 254 -37.70 -18.33 15.28
C GLU A 254 -37.69 -17.88 16.73
N ALA A 255 -36.53 -17.45 17.24
CA ALA A 255 -36.43 -16.95 18.61
C ALA A 255 -37.45 -15.85 18.89
N LYS A 256 -38.08 -15.89 20.08
CA LYS A 256 -39.17 -14.98 20.49
C LYS A 256 -38.63 -13.61 20.88
N HIS A 257 -37.47 -13.57 21.54
CA HIS A 257 -36.86 -12.34 22.01
C HIS A 257 -35.34 -12.44 22.11
N TRP A 258 -34.67 -11.29 22.18
CA TRP A 258 -33.22 -11.14 22.29
C TRP A 258 -32.55 -12.13 23.25
N THR A 259 -33.10 -12.29 24.46
CA THR A 259 -32.49 -13.15 25.49
C THR A 259 -32.44 -14.62 25.08
N GLU A 260 -33.45 -15.10 24.35
CA GLU A 260 -33.52 -16.49 23.89
C GLU A 260 -32.49 -16.71 22.79
N TRP A 261 -32.49 -15.85 21.77
CA TRP A 261 -31.51 -15.87 20.69
C TRP A 261 -30.07 -15.81 21.22
N ARG A 262 -29.80 -14.88 22.14
CA ARG A 262 -28.49 -14.72 22.77
C ARG A 262 -28.07 -16.01 23.48
N ASN A 263 -28.92 -16.52 24.37
CA ASN A 263 -28.58 -17.69 25.17
C ASN A 263 -28.34 -18.92 24.29
N THR A 264 -29.08 -19.08 23.19
CA THR A 264 -28.85 -20.15 22.21
C THR A 264 -27.47 -20.03 21.57
N LEU A 265 -27.13 -18.85 21.00
CA LEU A 265 -25.85 -18.66 20.32
C LEU A 265 -24.64 -18.70 21.27
N GLU A 266 -24.75 -18.13 22.46
CA GLU A 266 -23.72 -18.24 23.50
C GLU A 266 -23.57 -19.69 23.97
N GLY A 267 -24.69 -20.42 24.11
CA GLY A 267 -24.69 -21.85 24.43
C GLY A 267 -23.99 -22.69 23.35
N TRP A 268 -24.27 -22.44 22.07
CA TRP A 268 -23.59 -23.08 20.95
C TRP A 268 -22.10 -22.74 20.93
N THR A 269 -21.74 -21.48 21.13
CA THR A 269 -20.33 -21.04 21.22
C THR A 269 -19.59 -21.78 22.34
N ASN A 270 -20.21 -21.90 23.52
CA ASN A 270 -19.63 -22.64 24.64
C ASN A 270 -19.51 -24.14 24.33
N SER A 271 -20.50 -24.71 23.65
CA SER A 271 -20.45 -26.11 23.20
C SER A 271 -19.28 -26.34 22.25
N VAL A 272 -19.13 -25.51 21.21
CA VAL A 272 -18.01 -25.60 20.25
C VAL A 272 -16.67 -25.50 20.96
N ASN A 273 -16.53 -24.58 21.92
CA ASN A 273 -15.30 -24.43 22.71
C ASN A 273 -14.98 -25.65 23.60
N SER A 274 -15.99 -26.49 23.89
CA SER A 274 -15.84 -27.72 24.67
C SER A 274 -15.63 -28.97 23.80
N TRP A 275 -15.71 -28.86 22.47
CA TRP A 275 -15.41 -29.97 21.57
C TRP A 275 -13.94 -30.36 21.68
N ASP A 276 -13.65 -31.66 21.69
CA ASP A 276 -12.28 -32.14 21.75
C ASP A 276 -11.54 -31.68 20.49
N LYS A 277 -10.45 -30.91 20.68
CA LYS A 277 -9.60 -30.45 19.58
C LYS A 277 -8.88 -31.60 18.88
N ASN A 278 -8.86 -32.80 19.46
CA ASN A 278 -8.34 -34.01 18.83
C ASN A 278 -9.36 -34.72 17.92
N GLU A 279 -10.67 -34.46 18.07
CA GLU A 279 -11.75 -35.00 17.21
C GLU A 279 -12.13 -34.08 16.03
N ALA A 280 -11.52 -32.90 16.01
CA ALA A 280 -11.19 -32.21 14.78
C ALA A 280 -10.96 -33.17 13.60
N GLN A 281 -11.95 -33.37 12.73
CA GLN A 281 -11.74 -34.17 11.52
C GLN A 281 -10.59 -33.51 10.72
N LEU A 282 -9.42 -34.13 10.78
CA LEU A 282 -8.29 -33.85 9.90
C LEU A 282 -8.82 -34.18 8.49
N GLU A 283 -9.02 -33.17 7.66
CA GLU A 283 -9.29 -33.39 6.25
C GLU A 283 -8.00 -33.89 5.62
N ASN A 284 -7.96 -35.14 5.18
CA ASN A 284 -6.86 -35.65 4.36
C ASN A 284 -6.90 -34.91 3.03
N LEU A 285 -5.79 -34.29 2.65
CA LEU A 285 -5.68 -33.66 1.34
C LEU A 285 -5.40 -34.71 0.26
N SER A 286 -5.95 -34.49 -0.93
CA SER A 286 -5.53 -35.20 -2.13
C SER A 286 -4.08 -34.84 -2.50
N TYR A 287 -3.42 -35.72 -3.25
CA TYR A 287 -2.09 -35.44 -3.76
C TYR A 287 -2.08 -34.20 -4.65
N GLU A 288 -3.13 -33.97 -5.46
CA GLU A 288 -3.23 -32.77 -6.29
C GLU A 288 -3.30 -31.46 -5.48
N GLU A 289 -4.01 -31.48 -4.34
CA GLU A 289 -4.08 -30.31 -3.45
C GLU A 289 -2.73 -30.03 -2.78
N ILE A 290 -2.02 -31.08 -2.35
CA ILE A 290 -0.67 -30.95 -1.79
C ILE A 290 0.30 -30.43 -2.86
N ASP A 291 0.24 -30.96 -4.09
CA ASP A 291 1.08 -30.49 -5.18
C ASP A 291 0.83 -29.01 -5.48
N SER A 292 -0.43 -28.59 -5.60
CA SER A 292 -0.78 -27.18 -5.82
C SER A 292 -0.19 -26.27 -4.73
N MET A 293 -0.32 -26.67 -3.47
CA MET A 293 0.28 -25.92 -2.35
C MET A 293 1.80 -25.83 -2.47
N VAL A 294 2.47 -26.92 -2.87
CA VAL A 294 3.92 -26.92 -3.11
C VAL A 294 4.28 -25.99 -4.27
N GLN A 295 3.49 -25.95 -5.35
CA GLN A 295 3.72 -25.04 -6.48
C GLN A 295 3.63 -23.57 -6.05
N ASP A 296 2.60 -23.23 -5.28
CA ASP A 296 2.36 -21.85 -4.81
C ASP A 296 3.47 -21.39 -3.87
N SER A 297 3.78 -22.18 -2.82
CA SER A 297 4.86 -21.86 -1.89
C SER A 297 6.22 -21.78 -2.59
N TYR A 298 6.49 -22.67 -3.55
CA TYR A 298 7.74 -22.64 -4.32
C TYR A 298 7.86 -21.40 -5.20
N SER A 299 6.78 -20.97 -5.83
CA SER A 299 6.76 -19.79 -6.71
C SER A 299 7.07 -18.51 -5.93
N GLU A 300 6.43 -18.34 -4.77
CA GLU A 300 6.70 -17.20 -3.88
C GLU A 300 8.11 -17.24 -3.30
N LEU A 301 8.64 -18.42 -2.97
CA LEU A 301 10.03 -18.58 -2.56
C LEU A 301 11.01 -18.20 -3.66
N CYS A 302 10.72 -18.50 -4.93
CA CYS A 302 11.56 -18.06 -6.05
C CYS A 302 11.60 -16.54 -6.16
N LEU A 303 10.45 -15.86 -6.02
CA LEU A 303 10.40 -14.39 -5.99
C LEU A 303 11.21 -13.83 -4.81
N TYR A 304 11.11 -14.47 -3.66
CA TYR A 304 11.91 -14.11 -2.49
C TYR A 304 13.41 -14.29 -2.76
N PHE A 305 13.84 -15.39 -3.38
CA PHE A 305 15.24 -15.59 -3.76
C PHE A 305 15.73 -14.52 -4.74
N GLU A 306 14.97 -14.20 -5.78
CA GLU A 306 15.32 -13.12 -6.73
C GLU A 306 15.43 -11.76 -6.04
N PHE A 307 14.51 -11.45 -5.12
CA PHE A 307 14.60 -10.26 -4.29
C PHE A 307 15.90 -10.23 -3.47
N ILE A 308 16.27 -11.34 -2.84
CA ILE A 308 17.52 -11.45 -2.08
C ILE A 308 18.75 -11.33 -2.98
N LYS A 309 18.76 -11.94 -4.16
CA LYS A 309 19.86 -11.82 -5.14
C LYS A 309 20.09 -10.38 -5.53
N HIS A 310 19.04 -9.68 -5.98
CA HIS A 310 19.12 -8.25 -6.32
C HIS A 310 19.59 -7.40 -5.15
N SER A 311 19.16 -7.78 -3.95
CA SER A 311 19.49 -7.09 -2.70
C SER A 311 20.97 -7.27 -2.34
N ILE A 312 21.53 -8.47 -2.49
CA ILE A 312 22.96 -8.76 -2.29
C ILE A 312 23.79 -8.12 -3.41
N HIS A 313 23.22 -7.98 -4.62
CA HIS A 313 23.87 -7.33 -5.76
C HIS A 313 24.28 -5.86 -5.58
N ILE A 314 23.83 -5.25 -4.50
CA ILE A 314 24.15 -3.86 -4.18
C ILE A 314 25.49 -3.74 -3.42
N PHE A 315 26.03 -4.84 -2.88
CA PHE A 315 27.11 -4.80 -1.87
C PHE A 315 28.44 -5.47 -2.28
N ASP A 316 28.64 -5.75 -3.56
CA ASP A 316 29.94 -6.09 -4.21
C ASP A 316 30.77 -7.30 -3.69
N GLU A 317 30.31 -8.10 -2.72
CA GLU A 317 30.96 -9.35 -2.29
C GLU A 317 30.02 -10.57 -2.47
N TYR A 318 30.38 -11.52 -3.35
CA TYR A 318 29.45 -12.59 -3.79
C TYR A 318 29.93 -14.00 -3.56
N ASP A 319 29.09 -14.75 -2.84
CA ASP A 319 28.81 -16.16 -3.13
C ASP A 319 27.29 -16.32 -3.04
N GLU A 320 26.59 -15.99 -4.14
CA GLU A 320 25.12 -16.04 -4.25
C GLU A 320 24.59 -17.42 -3.86
N LYS A 321 25.26 -18.46 -4.36
CA LYS A 321 24.93 -19.86 -4.10
C LYS A 321 25.00 -20.17 -2.62
N MET A 322 26.07 -19.76 -1.93
CA MET A 322 26.20 -19.93 -0.49
C MET A 322 25.06 -19.24 0.28
N TYR A 323 24.67 -18.02 -0.10
CA TYR A 323 23.61 -17.28 0.59
C TYR A 323 22.23 -17.90 0.39
N ILE A 324 21.90 -18.26 -0.84
CA ILE A 324 20.64 -18.96 -1.13
C ILE A 324 20.59 -20.32 -0.43
N GLN A 325 21.70 -21.05 -0.40
CA GLN A 325 21.79 -22.32 0.34
C GLN A 325 21.51 -22.13 1.83
N GLN A 326 22.08 -21.11 2.47
CA GLN A 326 21.81 -20.81 3.89
C GLN A 326 20.34 -20.48 4.16
N ILE A 327 19.69 -19.78 3.23
CA ILE A 327 18.27 -19.43 3.33
C ILE A 327 17.40 -20.69 3.21
N ILE A 328 17.69 -21.56 2.25
CA ILE A 328 16.98 -22.82 2.06
C ILE A 328 17.16 -23.73 3.29
N GLU A 329 18.37 -23.84 3.84
CA GLU A 329 18.61 -24.58 5.09
C GLU A 329 17.78 -24.04 6.26
N ALA A 330 17.63 -22.71 6.35
CA ALA A 330 16.80 -22.08 7.37
C ALA A 330 15.29 -22.35 7.14
N ILE A 331 14.83 -22.34 5.89
CA ILE A 331 13.45 -22.70 5.52
C ILE A 331 13.15 -24.15 5.92
N SER A 332 14.00 -25.11 5.53
CA SER A 332 13.81 -26.53 5.89
C SER A 332 13.85 -26.72 7.41
N LYS A 333 14.71 -25.99 8.13
CA LYS A 333 14.73 -26.01 9.60
C LYS A 333 13.44 -25.46 10.21
N TYR A 334 12.91 -24.34 9.69
CA TYR A 334 11.66 -23.76 10.16
C TYR A 334 10.48 -24.72 9.98
N ASN A 335 10.37 -25.29 8.78
CA ASN A 335 9.37 -26.27 8.43
C ASN A 335 9.46 -27.55 9.28
N LYS A 336 10.67 -28.02 9.56
CA LYS A 336 10.89 -29.14 10.48
C LYS A 336 10.44 -28.83 11.91
N LEU A 337 10.67 -27.62 12.42
CA LEU A 337 10.16 -27.23 13.74
C LEU A 337 8.63 -27.25 13.79
N GLN A 338 7.97 -26.78 12.73
CA GLN A 338 6.51 -26.89 12.59
C GLN A 338 6.08 -28.36 12.59
N TYR A 339 6.80 -29.24 11.89
CA TYR A 339 6.48 -30.67 11.82
C TYR A 339 6.64 -31.37 13.16
N GLU A 340 7.72 -31.06 13.88
CA GLU A 340 7.98 -31.61 15.22
C GLU A 340 6.93 -31.16 16.24
N ALA A 341 6.54 -29.88 16.22
CA ALA A 341 5.46 -29.37 17.06
C ALA A 341 4.12 -30.05 16.74
N LEU A 342 3.85 -30.31 15.45
CA LEU A 342 2.67 -31.04 14.99
C LEU A 342 2.66 -32.48 15.47
N CYS A 343 3.78 -33.19 15.37
CA CYS A 343 3.90 -34.57 15.87
C CYS A 343 3.67 -34.67 17.38
N LYS A 344 3.99 -33.61 18.13
CA LYS A 344 3.85 -33.56 19.60
C LYS A 344 2.53 -32.92 20.07
N ASN A 345 1.71 -32.42 19.16
CA ASN A 345 0.47 -31.70 19.46
C ASN A 345 0.71 -30.47 20.38
N GLU A 346 1.80 -29.75 20.15
CA GLU A 346 2.21 -28.56 20.92
C GLU A 346 1.52 -27.27 20.40
N ASP A 347 1.47 -26.21 21.23
CA ASP A 347 0.97 -24.90 20.80
C ASP A 347 1.94 -24.25 19.80
N PHE A 348 1.46 -24.03 18.58
CA PHE A 348 2.23 -23.46 17.46
C PHE A 348 2.43 -21.94 17.55
N SER A 349 1.78 -21.27 18.50
CA SER A 349 1.82 -19.81 18.61
C SER A 349 3.25 -19.26 18.75
N GLU A 350 4.16 -20.04 19.34
CA GLU A 350 5.59 -19.69 19.47
C GLU A 350 6.38 -19.81 18.16
N LEU A 351 5.87 -20.60 17.21
CA LEU A 351 6.45 -20.75 15.86
C LEU A 351 5.94 -19.72 14.86
N LYS A 352 5.08 -18.79 15.31
CA LYS A 352 4.63 -17.69 14.47
C LYS A 352 5.85 -16.87 13.97
N PRO A 353 5.94 -16.62 12.65
CA PRO A 353 6.95 -15.76 12.05
C PRO A 353 7.19 -14.48 12.85
N ASN A 354 8.43 -14.30 13.30
CA ASN A 354 8.89 -13.09 13.96
C ASN A 354 10.41 -12.99 13.88
N TYR A 355 10.93 -11.79 14.14
CA TYR A 355 12.35 -11.50 14.11
C TYR A 355 13.22 -12.47 14.94
N LEU A 356 12.83 -12.76 16.20
CA LEU A 356 13.62 -13.59 17.11
C LEU A 356 13.71 -15.04 16.59
N LEU A 357 12.59 -15.59 16.13
CA LEU A 357 12.52 -16.94 15.58
C LEU A 357 13.42 -17.07 14.34
N PHE A 358 13.29 -16.15 13.38
CA PHE A 358 14.07 -16.13 12.15
C PHE A 358 15.57 -15.95 12.39
N ARG A 359 15.93 -15.11 13.35
CA ARG A 359 17.31 -14.98 13.80
C ARG A 359 17.84 -16.29 14.39
N ASN A 360 17.04 -17.01 15.17
CA ASN A 360 17.45 -18.26 15.83
C ASN A 360 17.62 -19.43 14.84
N ILE A 361 16.77 -19.51 13.81
CA ILE A 361 16.93 -20.52 12.75
C ILE A 361 18.05 -20.16 11.77
N GLY A 362 18.52 -18.92 11.76
CA GLY A 362 19.64 -18.46 10.95
C GLY A 362 19.24 -17.85 9.61
N LEU A 363 17.96 -17.52 9.42
CA LEU A 363 17.41 -17.00 8.16
C LEU A 363 18.09 -15.67 7.74
N PHE A 364 18.46 -14.84 8.71
CA PHE A 364 19.13 -13.54 8.48
C PHE A 364 20.66 -13.58 8.55
N LYS A 365 21.29 -14.77 8.51
CA LYS A 365 22.76 -14.87 8.55
C LYS A 365 23.43 -14.14 7.39
N PHE A 366 22.85 -14.18 6.19
CA PHE A 366 23.38 -13.49 5.01
C PHE A 366 23.47 -11.97 5.19
N ILE A 367 22.53 -11.36 5.94
CA ILE A 367 22.51 -9.92 6.23
C ILE A 367 23.67 -9.51 7.15
N LYS A 368 24.15 -10.41 8.02
CA LYS A 368 25.24 -10.07 8.95
C LYS A 368 26.53 -9.71 8.23
N ASN A 369 26.78 -10.31 7.07
CA ASN A 369 27.98 -10.12 6.25
C ASN A 369 27.98 -8.81 5.46
N ILE A 370 26.87 -8.06 5.46
CA ILE A 370 26.78 -6.78 4.76
C ILE A 370 27.34 -5.66 5.67
N GLU A 371 28.51 -5.11 5.33
CA GLU A 371 29.10 -3.93 5.99
C GLU A 371 28.68 -2.65 5.26
N THR A 372 27.83 -1.78 5.86
CA THR A 372 27.71 -0.33 5.56
C THR A 372 26.52 0.36 6.26
N ALA A 373 26.51 1.70 6.24
CA ALA A 373 25.50 2.59 6.83
C ALA A 373 24.04 2.40 6.34
N LEU A 374 23.83 1.67 5.23
CA LEU A 374 22.49 1.34 4.70
C LEU A 374 21.88 0.06 5.30
N LYS A 375 22.64 -0.66 6.14
CA LYS A 375 22.23 -1.93 6.77
C LYS A 375 20.90 -1.85 7.50
N TYR A 376 20.60 -0.72 8.15
CA TYR A 376 19.37 -0.59 8.94
C TYR A 376 18.11 -0.53 8.08
N SER A 377 18.08 0.33 7.05
CA SER A 377 16.92 0.47 6.16
C SER A 377 16.70 -0.79 5.32
N PHE A 378 17.79 -1.43 4.91
CA PHE A 378 17.77 -2.66 4.13
C PHE A 378 17.35 -3.88 4.96
N SER A 379 17.87 -4.03 6.20
CA SER A 379 17.45 -5.09 7.13
C SER A 379 15.95 -5.01 7.41
N ASN A 380 15.41 -3.81 7.66
CA ASN A 380 13.98 -3.64 7.93
C ASN A 380 13.10 -4.04 6.74
N ALA A 381 13.49 -3.70 5.50
CA ALA A 381 12.73 -4.06 4.31
C ALA A 381 12.74 -5.57 4.07
N ILE A 382 13.90 -6.21 4.22
CA ILE A 382 14.03 -7.67 4.12
C ILE A 382 13.23 -8.35 5.22
N GLU A 383 13.35 -7.89 6.46
CA GLU A 383 12.62 -8.46 7.61
C GLU A 383 11.10 -8.43 7.39
N LEU A 384 10.56 -7.28 6.98
CA LEU A 384 9.12 -7.13 6.70
C LEU A 384 8.64 -8.04 5.57
N TYR A 385 9.40 -8.12 4.47
CA TYR A 385 9.03 -8.97 3.34
C TYR A 385 9.15 -10.46 3.70
N THR A 386 10.20 -10.84 4.42
CA THR A 386 10.41 -12.20 4.93
C THR A 386 9.27 -12.64 5.85
N GLU A 387 8.89 -11.79 6.82
CA GLU A 387 7.77 -12.09 7.73
C GLU A 387 6.45 -12.25 6.98
N LYS A 388 6.19 -11.42 5.97
CA LYS A 388 4.99 -11.52 5.13
C LYS A 388 4.95 -12.84 4.36
N ILE A 389 6.02 -13.20 3.63
CA ILE A 389 6.08 -14.44 2.84
C ILE A 389 5.90 -15.66 3.75
N PHE A 390 6.66 -15.74 4.85
CA PHE A 390 6.56 -16.89 5.74
C PHE A 390 5.21 -16.97 6.45
N ASN A 391 4.61 -15.84 6.86
CA ASN A 391 3.32 -15.86 7.54
C ASN A 391 2.17 -16.31 6.64
N ASN A 392 2.25 -16.07 5.33
CA ASN A 392 1.19 -16.39 4.39
C ASN A 392 1.41 -17.74 3.70
N GLU A 393 2.63 -18.03 3.29
CA GLU A 393 2.94 -19.16 2.41
C GLU A 393 3.46 -20.40 3.16
N LEU A 394 4.21 -20.19 4.24
CA LEU A 394 4.93 -21.27 4.94
C LEU A 394 4.47 -21.50 6.38
N TYR A 395 3.70 -20.58 6.97
CA TYR A 395 3.22 -20.70 8.34
C TYR A 395 1.83 -21.31 8.35
N PHE A 396 1.74 -22.54 8.85
CA PHE A 396 0.51 -23.31 8.86
C PHE A 396 -0.31 -23.00 10.12
N LYS A 397 -0.77 -21.75 10.22
CA LYS A 397 -1.42 -21.19 11.42
C LYS A 397 -2.56 -22.04 11.99
N ASN A 398 -3.29 -22.77 11.14
CA ASN A 398 -4.47 -23.56 11.49
C ASN A 398 -4.83 -24.61 10.41
N LYS A 399 -3.91 -24.95 9.50
CA LYS A 399 -4.18 -26.05 8.55
C LYS A 399 -3.91 -27.33 9.31
N ARG A 400 -5.00 -27.98 9.71
CA ARG A 400 -5.03 -29.35 10.23
C ARG A 400 -4.70 -30.35 9.13
N LEU A 401 -3.53 -30.19 8.51
CA LEU A 401 -2.94 -31.20 7.65
C LEU A 401 -2.71 -32.44 8.52
N ALA A 402 -3.12 -33.60 8.03
CA ALA A 402 -2.65 -34.84 8.62
C ALA A 402 -1.11 -34.82 8.65
N ILE A 403 -0.51 -35.42 9.67
CA ILE A 403 0.96 -35.47 9.82
C ILE A 403 1.60 -36.01 8.53
N ASP A 404 0.97 -37.00 7.91
CA ASP A 404 1.42 -37.61 6.65
C ASP A 404 1.32 -36.65 5.46
N ASP A 405 0.29 -35.80 5.40
CA ASP A 405 0.13 -34.79 4.34
C ASP A 405 1.17 -33.68 4.50
N PHE A 406 1.40 -33.22 5.73
CA PHE A 406 2.44 -32.23 5.99
C PHE A 406 3.83 -32.81 5.70
N TYR A 407 4.09 -34.06 6.07
CA TYR A 407 5.32 -34.76 5.69
C TYR A 407 5.50 -34.83 4.17
N THR A 408 4.42 -35.11 3.43
CA THR A 408 4.42 -35.16 1.96
C THR A 408 4.72 -33.80 1.36
N PHE A 409 4.04 -32.74 1.82
CA PHE A 409 4.32 -31.35 1.45
C PHE A 409 5.79 -30.99 1.65
N LEU A 410 6.36 -31.30 2.83
CA LEU A 410 7.76 -31.00 3.15
C LEU A 410 8.72 -31.69 2.19
N LYS A 411 8.51 -32.98 1.94
CA LYS A 411 9.36 -33.75 1.04
C LYS A 411 9.31 -33.21 -0.39
N MET A 412 8.13 -32.86 -0.88
CA MET A 412 7.95 -32.32 -2.23
C MET A 412 8.59 -30.93 -2.37
N LEU A 413 8.41 -30.06 -1.37
CA LEU A 413 9.01 -28.73 -1.36
C LEU A 413 10.55 -28.80 -1.27
N ASP A 414 11.10 -29.63 -0.37
CA ASP A 414 12.55 -29.81 -0.23
C ASP A 414 13.17 -30.32 -1.54
N ASN A 415 12.51 -31.23 -2.26
CA ASN A 415 12.99 -31.69 -3.57
C ASN A 415 13.14 -30.53 -4.56
N LYS A 416 12.11 -29.68 -4.68
CA LYS A 416 12.15 -28.51 -5.57
C LYS A 416 13.20 -27.48 -5.18
N LEU A 417 13.38 -27.25 -3.88
CA LEU A 417 14.41 -26.32 -3.40
C LEU A 417 15.83 -26.85 -3.68
N ASN A 418 16.04 -28.16 -3.56
CA ASN A 418 17.31 -28.79 -3.94
C ASN A 418 17.58 -28.70 -5.45
N GLU A 419 16.55 -28.91 -6.28
CA GLU A 419 16.65 -28.69 -7.73
C GLU A 419 17.03 -27.24 -8.05
N TYR A 420 16.42 -26.26 -7.36
CA TYR A 420 16.77 -24.85 -7.52
C TYR A 420 18.26 -24.59 -7.23
N ILE A 421 18.79 -25.09 -6.11
CA ILE A 421 20.21 -24.93 -5.74
C ILE A 421 21.14 -25.54 -6.78
N ASN A 422 20.80 -26.71 -7.31
CA ASN A 422 21.62 -27.40 -8.31
C ASN A 422 21.69 -26.64 -9.64
N ASN A 423 20.64 -25.86 -9.95
CA ASN A 423 20.54 -25.05 -11.16
C ASN A 423 21.12 -23.62 -11.00
N LEU A 424 21.53 -23.22 -9.79
CA LEU A 424 22.32 -22.01 -9.58
C LEU A 424 23.77 -22.30 -10.01
N GLU A 425 24.10 -21.90 -11.24
CA GLU A 425 25.48 -21.88 -11.77
C GLU A 425 26.32 -20.80 -11.10
#